data_AF-A0A9P7FMG8-F1
#
_entry.id   AF-A0A9P7FMG8-F1
#
_cell.length_a   1.000
_cell.length_b   1.000
_cell.length_c   1.000
_cell.angle_alpha   90.00
_cell.angle_beta   90.00
_cell.angle_gamma   90.00
#
_symmetry.space_group_name_H-M   'P 1'
#
loop_
_entity.id
_entity.type
_entity.pdbx_description
1 polymer ?
#
loop_
_entity_poly.entity_id
_entity_poly.type
_entity_poly.pdbx_seq_one_letter_code
_entity_poly.pdbx_strand_id
1 'polypeptide(L)'
;MAQLQRCMNAEDADPDAKPWPTTKVIFEELTARFEVVSERDYALQKIKNLKQDSMKIDDFLVEFKALATKSNISETQTIDLLERNVNSEIIQTPFWQGKRKTVLAEATTEILRIS
;
A
#
# COMPACT_ATOMS: atom_id res chain seq x y z
N MET A 1 -12.63 -0.12 52.45
CA MET A 1 -11.21 -0.55 52.34
C MET A 1 -11.03 -2.07 52.19
N ALA A 2 -12.00 -2.93 52.51
CA ALA A 2 -11.83 -4.40 52.41
C ALA A 2 -12.07 -5.01 51.02
N GLN A 3 -12.75 -4.31 50.10
CA GLN A 3 -13.12 -4.86 48.78
C GLN A 3 -12.01 -4.76 47.72
N LEU A 4 -11.05 -3.83 47.89
CA LEU A 4 -9.95 -3.65 46.93
C LEU A 4 -8.82 -4.69 47.11
N GLN A 5 -8.72 -5.33 48.27
CA GLN A 5 -7.69 -6.34 48.54
C GLN A 5 -7.96 -7.67 47.83
N ARG A 6 -9.21 -7.95 47.45
CA ARG A 6 -9.60 -9.24 46.83
C ARG A 6 -9.09 -9.40 45.40
N CYS A 7 -8.96 -8.30 44.64
CA CYS A 7 -8.56 -8.35 43.23
C CYS A 7 -7.05 -8.63 43.02
N MET A 8 -6.25 -8.67 44.08
CA MET A 8 -4.80 -8.96 44.01
C MET A 8 -4.41 -10.31 44.61
N ASN A 9 -5.36 -11.11 45.09
CA ASN A 9 -5.04 -12.44 45.61
C ASN A 9 -4.90 -13.42 44.43
N ALA A 10 -3.75 -14.07 44.36
CA ALA A 10 -3.36 -15.01 43.31
C ALA A 10 -4.24 -16.28 43.19
N GLU A 11 -5.31 -16.39 43.97
CA GLU A 11 -6.19 -17.57 44.03
C GLU A 11 -7.23 -17.61 42.90
N ASP A 12 -7.44 -16.51 42.17
CA ASP A 12 -8.34 -16.43 41.00
C ASP A 12 -7.59 -16.47 39.66
N ALA A 13 -6.27 -16.71 39.68
CA ALA A 13 -5.47 -16.85 38.46
C ALA A 13 -5.74 -18.21 37.82
N ASP A 14 -6.35 -18.21 36.63
CA ASP A 14 -6.48 -19.41 35.79
C ASP A 14 -5.09 -20.07 35.63
N PRO A 15 -4.92 -21.35 36.04
CA PRO A 15 -3.64 -22.03 36.02
C PRO A 15 -3.07 -22.21 34.60
N ASP A 16 -3.92 -22.07 33.58
CA ASP A 16 -3.55 -22.10 32.16
C ASP A 16 -3.40 -20.68 31.57
N ALA A 17 -3.60 -19.61 32.37
CA ALA A 17 -3.43 -18.24 31.91
C ALA A 17 -1.97 -17.98 31.56
N LYS A 18 -1.73 -17.77 30.26
CA LYS A 18 -0.42 -17.39 29.76
C LYS A 18 -0.03 -16.03 30.39
N PRO A 19 1.16 -15.92 31.01
CA PRO A 19 1.59 -14.67 31.63
C PRO A 19 1.60 -13.54 30.59
N TRP A 20 1.20 -12.34 31.00
CA TRP A 20 1.22 -11.16 30.14
C TRP A 20 2.65 -11.02 29.55
N PRO A 21 2.83 -11.03 28.22
CA PRO A 21 4.10 -10.68 27.58
C PRO A 21 4.80 -9.44 28.16
N THR A 22 6.12 -9.39 28.07
CA THR A 22 6.86 -8.16 28.39
C THR A 22 6.54 -7.07 27.36
N THR A 23 6.57 -5.80 27.77
CA THR A 23 6.37 -4.62 26.89
C THR A 23 7.22 -4.67 25.62
N LYS A 24 8.43 -5.21 25.71
CA LYS A 24 9.32 -5.44 24.56
C LYS A 24 8.71 -6.39 23.52
N VAL A 25 8.16 -7.53 23.95
CA VAL A 25 7.53 -8.53 23.07
C VAL A 25 6.32 -7.93 22.37
N ILE A 26 5.51 -7.15 23.11
CA ILE A 26 4.36 -6.43 22.53
C ILE A 26 4.82 -5.45 21.45
N PHE A 27 5.86 -4.68 21.74
CA PHE A 27 6.36 -3.66 20.82
C PHE A 27 6.93 -4.28 19.54
N GLU A 28 7.67 -5.39 19.65
CA GLU A 28 8.19 -6.15 18.52
C GLU A 28 7.05 -6.74 17.67
N GLU A 29 6.04 -7.35 18.30
CA GLU A 29 4.87 -7.89 17.60
C GLU A 29 4.05 -6.80 16.92
N LEU A 30 3.86 -5.65 17.57
CA LEU A 30 3.17 -4.49 16.98
C LEU A 30 3.97 -3.95 15.80
N THR A 31 5.26 -3.70 15.97
CA THR A 31 6.11 -3.15 14.89
C THR A 31 6.07 -4.07 13.68
N ALA A 32 6.29 -5.37 13.86
CA ALA A 32 6.26 -6.33 12.76
C ALA A 32 4.91 -6.37 12.02
N ARG A 33 3.79 -6.21 12.74
CA ARG A 33 2.44 -6.21 12.15
C ARG A 33 2.11 -4.89 11.46
N PHE A 34 2.46 -3.77 12.08
CA PHE A 34 2.06 -2.44 11.62
C PHE A 34 3.04 -1.83 10.61
N GLU A 35 4.32 -2.20 10.63
CA GLU A 35 5.32 -1.69 9.68
C GLU A 35 4.94 -2.09 8.24
N VAL A 36 4.68 -3.38 7.99
CA VAL A 36 4.28 -3.89 6.66
C VAL A 36 2.95 -3.28 6.19
N VAL A 37 1.99 -3.10 7.09
CA VAL A 37 0.71 -2.47 6.76
C VAL A 37 0.90 -0.98 6.47
N SER A 38 1.75 -0.31 7.25
CA SER A 38 2.06 1.12 7.07
C SER A 38 2.74 1.40 5.74
N GLU A 39 3.66 0.54 5.30
CA GLU A 39 4.34 0.71 4.01
C GLU A 39 3.40 0.49 2.82
N ARG A 40 2.52 -0.50 2.91
CA ARG A 40 1.50 -0.77 1.88
C ARG A 40 0.52 0.39 1.77
N ASP A 41 0.00 0.86 2.91
CA ASP A 41 -0.94 1.98 2.95
C ASP A 41 -0.29 3.28 2.50
N TYR A 42 0.97 3.52 2.90
CA TYR A 42 1.76 4.65 2.43
C TYR A 42 1.96 4.59 0.92
N ALA A 43 2.36 3.44 0.37
CA ALA A 43 2.54 3.27 -1.06
C ALA A 43 1.23 3.47 -1.83
N LEU A 44 0.12 2.98 -1.29
CA LEU A 44 -1.21 3.16 -1.87
C LEU A 44 -1.66 4.63 -1.87
N GLN A 45 -1.41 5.36 -0.79
CA GLN A 45 -1.70 6.80 -0.75
C GLN A 45 -0.81 7.57 -1.71
N LYS A 46 0.48 7.23 -1.75
CA LYS A 46 1.45 7.90 -2.61
C LYS A 46 1.14 7.67 -4.08
N ILE A 47 0.81 6.43 -4.51
CA ILE A 47 0.47 6.15 -5.90
C ILE A 47 -0.85 6.82 -6.32
N LYS A 48 -1.85 6.93 -5.42
CA LYS A 48 -3.11 7.64 -5.72
C LYS A 48 -2.92 9.12 -6.00
N ASN A 49 -1.91 9.72 -5.37
CA ASN A 49 -1.60 11.14 -5.50
C ASN A 49 -0.47 11.43 -6.51
N LEU A 50 0.18 10.40 -7.05
CA LEU A 50 1.25 10.57 -8.03
C LEU A 50 0.67 11.15 -9.32
N LYS A 51 1.29 12.20 -9.86
CA LYS A 51 0.94 12.80 -11.15
C LYS A 51 2.19 12.92 -12.01
N GLN A 52 2.06 12.59 -13.29
CA GLN A 52 3.13 12.78 -14.26
C GLN A 52 3.42 14.27 -14.43
N ASP A 53 2.40 15.10 -14.70
CA ASP A 53 2.53 16.54 -14.94
C ASP A 53 3.76 16.91 -15.77
N SER A 54 4.76 17.56 -15.16
CA SER A 54 6.03 17.99 -15.77
C SER A 54 7.18 17.00 -15.61
N MET A 55 6.96 15.88 -14.93
CA MET A 55 7.93 14.81 -14.76
C MET A 55 8.19 14.12 -16.09
N LYS A 56 9.45 13.76 -16.34
CA LYS A 56 9.79 12.89 -17.46
C LYS A 56 9.06 11.55 -17.31
N ILE A 57 8.56 11.05 -18.42
CA ILE A 57 7.74 9.84 -18.42
C ILE A 57 8.49 8.63 -17.85
N ASP A 58 9.79 8.52 -18.12
CA ASP A 58 10.64 7.44 -17.62
C ASP A 58 10.73 7.46 -16.09
N ASP A 59 11.02 8.64 -15.52
CA ASP A 59 11.12 8.84 -14.07
C ASP A 59 9.77 8.54 -13.39
N PHE A 60 8.67 9.02 -14.00
CA PHE A 60 7.32 8.74 -13.54
C PHE A 60 7.02 7.24 -13.55
N LEU A 61 7.33 6.52 -14.64
CA LEU A 61 7.05 5.10 -14.74
C LEU A 61 7.90 4.26 -13.79
N VAL A 62 9.14 4.67 -13.53
CA VAL A 62 10.00 4.02 -12.52
C VAL A 62 9.39 4.18 -11.12
N GLU A 63 9.00 5.41 -10.73
CA GLU A 63 8.38 5.65 -9.42
C GLU A 63 7.01 4.96 -9.30
N PHE A 64 6.18 5.04 -10.34
CA PHE A 64 4.87 4.40 -10.39
C PHE A 64 4.98 2.87 -10.21
N LYS A 65 5.88 2.21 -10.96
CA LYS A 65 6.09 0.75 -10.87
C LYS A 65 6.54 0.34 -9.48
N ALA A 66 7.47 1.09 -8.87
CA ALA A 66 7.94 0.82 -7.52
C ALA A 66 6.81 0.92 -6.49
N LEU A 67 5.95 1.93 -6.59
CA LEU A 67 4.80 2.11 -5.70
C LEU A 67 3.70 1.06 -5.93
N ALA A 68 3.47 0.66 -7.18
CA ALA A 68 2.51 -0.39 -7.51
C ALA A 68 2.92 -1.73 -6.87
N THR A 69 4.20 -2.10 -6.97
CA THR A 69 4.74 -3.30 -6.31
C THR A 69 4.62 -3.22 -4.79
N LYS A 70 4.94 -2.07 -4.18
CA LYS A 70 4.87 -1.90 -2.72
C LYS A 70 3.45 -1.89 -2.16
N SER A 71 2.50 -1.34 -2.91
CA SER A 71 1.10 -1.25 -2.49
C SER A 71 0.32 -2.57 -2.62
N ASN A 72 0.85 -3.55 -3.36
CA ASN A 72 0.25 -4.87 -3.56
C ASN A 72 -1.22 -4.80 -4.06
N ILE A 73 -1.50 -3.84 -4.93
CA ILE A 73 -2.82 -3.66 -5.58
C ILE A 73 -2.96 -4.59 -6.79
N SER A 74 -4.21 -4.85 -7.21
CA SER A 74 -4.44 -5.68 -8.39
C SER A 74 -3.94 -5.00 -9.67
N GLU A 75 -3.59 -5.79 -10.68
CA GLU A 75 -3.10 -5.26 -11.96
C GLU A 75 -4.15 -4.35 -12.62
N THR A 76 -5.43 -4.72 -12.59
CA THR A 76 -6.53 -3.88 -13.09
C THR A 76 -6.57 -2.52 -12.39
N GLN A 77 -6.47 -2.50 -11.06
CA GLN A 77 -6.43 -1.25 -10.30
C GLN A 77 -5.16 -0.45 -10.59
N THR A 78 -4.04 -1.14 -10.85
CA THR A 78 -2.78 -0.50 -11.24
C THR A 78 -2.92 0.19 -12.58
N ILE A 79 -3.55 -0.45 -13.57
CA ILE A 79 -3.80 0.14 -14.89
C ILE A 79 -4.73 1.36 -14.77
N ASP A 80 -5.82 1.25 -14.00
CA ASP A 80 -6.72 2.38 -13.75
C ASP A 80 -5.99 3.58 -13.12
N LEU A 81 -5.07 3.33 -12.18
CA LEU A 81 -4.26 4.38 -11.56
C LEU A 81 -3.24 4.95 -12.53
N LEU A 82 -2.61 4.12 -13.37
CA LEU A 82 -1.67 4.55 -14.39
C LEU A 82 -2.36 5.53 -15.36
N GLU A 83 -3.54 5.16 -15.87
CA GLU A 83 -4.33 5.98 -16.78
C GLU A 83 -4.79 7.31 -16.16
N ARG A 84 -5.02 7.35 -14.85
CA ARG A 84 -5.42 8.58 -14.12
C ARG A 84 -4.24 9.49 -13.78
N ASN A 85 -3.03 8.94 -13.73
CA ASN A 85 -1.84 9.62 -13.23
C ASN A 85 -0.93 10.13 -14.35
N VAL A 86 -0.98 9.50 -15.52
CA VAL A 86 -0.36 9.98 -16.75
C VAL A 86 -1.11 11.21 -17.27
N ASN A 87 -0.39 12.10 -17.95
CA ASN A 87 -0.98 13.29 -18.57
C ASN A 87 -2.13 12.89 -19.51
N SER A 88 -3.26 13.56 -19.36
CA SER A 88 -4.47 13.32 -20.16
C SER A 88 -4.23 13.39 -21.68
N GLU A 89 -3.26 14.18 -22.15
CA GLU A 89 -2.92 14.26 -23.57
C GLU A 89 -2.37 12.92 -24.10
N ILE A 90 -1.57 12.22 -23.29
CA ILE A 90 -0.99 10.91 -23.64
C ILE A 90 -2.06 9.82 -23.61
N ILE A 91 -2.98 9.86 -22.63
CA ILE A 91 -4.01 8.83 -22.44
C ILE A 91 -5.17 8.96 -23.43
N GLN A 92 -5.46 10.17 -23.90
CA GLN A 92 -6.48 10.38 -24.92
C GLN A 92 -6.15 9.64 -26.23
N THR A 93 -4.88 9.64 -26.66
CA THR A 93 -4.47 8.98 -27.91
C THR A 93 -4.80 7.47 -27.97
N PRO A 94 -4.50 6.62 -26.98
CA PRO A 94 -4.83 5.20 -26.98
C PRO A 94 -6.30 4.92 -26.61
N PHE A 95 -6.90 5.73 -25.74
CA PHE A 95 -8.29 5.52 -25.27
C PHE A 95 -9.31 5.76 -26.38
N TRP A 96 -9.18 6.86 -27.15
CA TRP A 96 -10.08 7.17 -28.27
C TRP A 96 -9.96 6.20 -29.45
N GLN A 97 -8.86 5.44 -29.52
CA GLN A 97 -8.63 4.43 -30.58
C GLN A 97 -9.12 3.02 -30.21
N GLY A 98 -9.74 2.84 -29.04
CA GLY A 98 -10.21 1.51 -28.58
C GLY A 98 -9.07 0.53 -28.26
N LYS A 99 -7.86 1.03 -28.00
CA LYS A 99 -6.64 0.22 -27.78
C LYS A 99 -6.26 0.09 -26.30
N ARG A 100 -7.25 0.17 -25.39
CA ARG A 100 -6.98 0.07 -23.95
C ARG A 100 -6.25 -1.23 -23.64
N LYS A 101 -5.10 -1.12 -22.98
CA LYS A 101 -4.28 -2.27 -22.61
C LYS A 101 -4.76 -2.85 -21.29
N THR A 102 -4.96 -4.16 -21.27
CA THR A 102 -5.37 -4.91 -20.06
C THR A 102 -4.20 -5.48 -19.28
N VAL A 103 -2.99 -5.40 -19.85
CA VAL A 103 -1.73 -5.85 -19.25
C VAL A 103 -0.87 -4.62 -18.96
N LEU A 104 -0.35 -4.51 -17.74
CA LEU A 104 0.39 -3.35 -17.29
C LEU A 104 1.66 -3.11 -18.11
N ALA A 105 2.36 -4.19 -18.47
CA ALA A 105 3.55 -4.10 -19.31
C ALA A 105 3.25 -3.47 -20.68
N GLU A 106 2.14 -3.85 -21.30
CA GLU A 106 1.70 -3.27 -22.57
C GLU A 106 1.26 -1.81 -22.40
N ALA A 107 0.54 -1.49 -21.33
CA ALA A 107 0.10 -0.13 -21.03
C ALA A 107 1.31 0.82 -20.89
N THR A 108 2.30 0.42 -20.10
CA THR A 108 3.52 1.23 -19.89
C THR A 108 4.36 1.38 -21.16
N THR A 109 4.44 0.33 -21.99
CA THR A 109 5.15 0.39 -23.28
C THR A 109 4.47 1.33 -24.26
N GLU A 110 3.14 1.31 -24.33
CA GLU A 110 2.39 2.20 -25.21
C GLU A 110 2.51 3.67 -24.78
N ILE A 111 2.49 3.94 -23.48
CA ILE A 111 2.72 5.29 -22.93
C ILE A 111 4.11 5.82 -23.34
N LEU A 112 5.15 5.00 -23.21
CA LEU A 112 6.51 5.34 -23.65
C LEU A 112 6.63 5.57 -25.16
N ARG A 113 5.78 4.92 -25.96
CA ARG A 113 5.76 5.08 -27.42
C ARG A 113 5.14 6.41 -27.85
N ILE A 114 4.26 6.97 -27.02
CA ILE A 114 3.48 8.17 -27.33
C ILE A 114 4.16 9.44 -26.81
N SER A 115 4.82 9.35 -25.65
CA SER A 115 5.59 10.44 -25.03
C SER A 115 6.77 10.90 -25.87
#